data_AF-A0A0B3RYE2-F1
#
_entry.id   AF-A0A0B3RYE2-F1
#
_cell.length_a   1.000
_cell.length_b   1.000
_cell.length_c   1.000
_cell.angle_alpha   90.00
_cell.angle_beta   90.00
_cell.angle_gamma   90.00
#
_symmetry.space_group_name_H-M   'P 1'
#
loop_
_entity.id
_entity.type
_entity.pdbx_description
1 polymer ?
#
loop_
_entity_poly.entity_id
_entity_poly.type
_entity_poly.pdbx_seq_one_letter_code
_entity_poly.pdbx_strand_id
1 'polypeptide(L)' 'MSSAETAAAQDMPRKAISPEQVAYLIAALLVGAGAAMTALFGLPGLAMTALALVPVVYVVLILISVGK' A
#
# COMPACT_ATOMS: atom_id res chain seq x y z
N MET A 1 -5.96 36.66 -22.23
CA MET A 1 -5.79 36.35 -20.80
C MET A 1 -5.90 34.83 -20.61
N SER A 2 -4.84 34.06 -20.88
CA SER A 2 -4.94 32.57 -20.85
C SER A 2 -3.64 31.87 -20.40
N SER A 3 -2.46 32.44 -20.68
CA SER A 3 -1.19 31.79 -20.29
C SER A 3 -0.78 31.99 -18.83
N ALA A 4 -1.29 33.03 -18.14
CA ALA A 4 -0.94 33.32 -16.74
C ALA A 4 -1.71 32.45 -15.73
N GLU A 5 -2.94 32.04 -16.07
CA GLU A 5 -3.78 31.20 -15.21
C GLU A 5 -3.30 29.73 -15.23
N THR A 6 -2.82 29.25 -16.38
CA THR A 6 -2.19 27.92 -16.49
C THR A 6 -0.85 27.84 -15.75
N ALA A 7 -0.07 28.93 -15.71
CA ALA A 7 1.16 29.00 -14.93
C ALA A 7 0.88 29.00 -13.42
N ALA A 8 -0.14 29.75 -12.96
CA ALA A 8 -0.53 29.80 -11.55
C ALA A 8 -1.08 28.46 -11.02
N ALA A 9 -1.72 27.65 -11.87
CA ALA A 9 -2.21 26.33 -11.49
C ALA A 9 -1.10 25.27 -11.33
N GLN A 10 0.07 25.48 -11.94
CA GLN A 10 1.21 24.56 -11.84
C GLN A 10 2.12 24.83 -10.64
N ASP A 11 1.97 25.99 -10.00
CA ASP A 11 2.76 26.41 -8.83
C ASP A 11 2.13 26.00 -7.48
N MET A 12 1.13 25.10 -7.49
CA MET A 12 0.76 24.42 -6.26
C MET A 12 1.92 23.53 -5.84
N PRO A 13 2.49 23.71 -4.63
CA PRO A 13 3.56 22.86 -4.14
C PRO A 13 3.01 21.44 -4.07
N ARG A 14 3.37 20.60 -5.05
CA ARG A 14 3.09 19.17 -4.98
C ARG A 14 3.82 18.67 -3.75
N LYS A 15 3.06 18.38 -2.69
CA LYS A 15 3.61 17.84 -1.47
C LYS A 15 4.29 16.53 -1.83
N ALA A 16 5.61 16.54 -1.84
CA ALA A 16 6.41 15.35 -2.08
C ALA A 16 6.04 14.34 -0.97
N ILE A 17 5.39 13.26 -1.37
CA ILE A 17 5.00 12.21 -0.44
C ILE A 17 6.29 11.51 -0.03
N SER A 18 6.65 11.62 1.25
CA SER A 18 7.82 10.91 1.80
C SER A 18 7.60 9.39 1.62
N PRO A 19 8.64 8.61 1.28
CA PRO A 19 8.54 7.15 1.23
C PRO A 19 7.98 6.55 2.53
N GLU A 20 8.25 7.19 3.68
CA GLU A 20 7.70 6.79 4.98
C GLU A 20 6.18 6.94 5.01
N GLN A 21 5.65 8.04 4.47
CA GLN A 21 4.22 8.29 4.41
C GLN A 21 3.51 7.26 3.52
N VAL A 22 4.15 6.85 2.43
CA VAL A 22 3.66 5.76 1.58
C VAL A 22 3.65 4.44 2.35
N ALA A 23 4.74 4.12 3.06
CA ALA A 23 4.83 2.89 3.86
C ALA A 23 3.75 2.83 4.96
N TYR A 24 3.51 3.93 5.67
CA TYR A 24 2.44 4.00 6.67
C TYR A 24 1.05 3.87 6.05
N LEU A 25 0.82 4.44 4.86
CA LEU A 25 -0.46 4.31 4.16
C LEU A 25 -0.70 2.86 3.72
N ILE A 26 0.33 2.18 3.18
CA ILE A 26 0.26 0.76 2.84
C ILE A 26 -0.03 -0.09 4.08
N ALA A 27 0.69 0.17 5.19
CA ALA A 27 0.47 -0.55 6.44
C ALA A 27 -0.97 -0.34 6.97
N ALA A 28 -1.47 0.88 6.95
CA ALA A 28 -2.84 1.20 7.37
C ALA A 28 -3.88 0.50 6.49
N LEU A 29 -3.64 0.42 5.17
CA LEU A 29 -4.52 -0.28 4.24
C LEU A 29 -4.55 -1.78 4.52
N LEU A 30 -3.39 -2.41 4.75
CA LEU A 30 -3.30 -3.84 5.06
C LEU A 30 -4.00 -4.17 6.38
N VAL A 31 -3.79 -3.36 7.42
CA VAL A 31 -4.46 -3.55 8.72
C VAL A 31 -5.98 -3.36 8.57
N GLY A 32 -6.40 -2.30 7.87
CA GLY A 32 -7.82 -2.02 7.63
C GLY A 32 -8.51 -3.14 6.84
N ALA A 33 -7.89 -3.64 5.78
CA ALA A 33 -8.42 -4.74 4.98
C ALA A 33 -8.49 -6.05 5.78
N GLY A 34 -7.46 -6.36 6.56
CA GLY A 34 -7.46 -7.51 7.46
C GLY A 34 -8.56 -7.43 8.51
N ALA A 35 -8.72 -6.26 9.15
CA ALA A 35 -9.78 -6.02 10.12
C ALA A 35 -11.18 -6.15 9.49
N ALA A 36 -11.39 -5.58 8.30
CA ALA A 36 -12.65 -5.69 7.57
C ALA A 36 -12.98 -7.15 7.19
N MET A 37 -12.00 -7.91 6.68
CA MET A 37 -12.17 -9.34 6.38
C MET A 37 -12.50 -10.14 7.64
N THR A 38 -11.85 -9.82 8.76
CA THR A 38 -12.13 -10.44 10.06
C THR A 38 -13.54 -10.10 10.55
N ALA A 39 -14.00 -8.87 10.35
CA ALA A 39 -15.33 -8.45 10.76
C ALA A 39 -16.45 -9.09 9.91
N LEU A 40 -16.24 -9.23 8.60
CA LEU A 40 -17.25 -9.78 7.68
C LEU A 40 -17.30 -11.32 7.68
N PHE A 41 -16.13 -11.98 7.72
CA PHE A 41 -16.02 -13.43 7.52
C PHE A 41 -15.36 -14.16 8.70
N GLY A 42 -14.99 -13.44 9.77
CA GLY A 42 -14.35 -14.01 10.94
C GLY A 42 -12.92 -14.50 10.68
N LEU A 43 -12.50 -15.46 11.50
CA LEU A 43 -11.24 -16.20 11.36
C LEU A 43 -11.06 -16.90 9.99
N PRO A 44 -12.10 -17.50 9.38
CA PRO A 44 -11.98 -18.12 8.06
C PRO A 44 -11.56 -17.14 6.95
N GLY A 45 -12.07 -15.91 6.97
CA GLY A 45 -11.69 -14.87 6.00
C GLY A 45 -10.21 -14.54 6.08
N LEU A 46 -9.68 -14.39 7.29
CA LEU A 46 -8.25 -14.21 7.52
C LEU A 46 -7.42 -15.41 7.06
N ALA A 47 -7.87 -16.64 7.37
CA ALA A 47 -7.15 -17.85 6.99
C ALA A 47 -7.00 -17.95 5.46
N MET A 48 -8.04 -17.64 4.69
CA MET A 48 -7.97 -17.61 3.23
C MET A 48 -7.01 -16.54 2.71
N THR A 49 -7.03 -15.33 3.27
CA THR A 49 -6.06 -14.29 2.89
C THR A 49 -4.63 -14.66 3.24
N ALA A 50 -4.40 -15.33 4.39
CA ALA A 50 -3.09 -15.80 4.79
C ALA A 50 -2.58 -16.90 3.84
N LEU A 51 -3.43 -17.87 3.48
CA LEU A 51 -3.10 -18.93 2.52
C LEU A 51 -2.75 -18.35 1.14
N ALA A 52 -3.47 -17.32 0.68
CA ALA A 52 -3.17 -16.64 -0.57
C ALA A 52 -1.81 -15.89 -0.54
N LEU A 53 -1.39 -15.40 0.63
CA LEU A 53 -0.11 -14.72 0.82
C LEU A 53 1.10 -15.66 0.92
N VAL A 54 0.91 -16.95 1.24
CA VAL A 54 2.00 -17.93 1.39
C VAL A 54 2.98 -17.92 0.21
N PRO A 55 2.56 -18.08 -1.07
CA PRO A 55 3.49 -18.09 -2.20
C PRO A 55 4.19 -16.74 -2.38
N VAL A 56 3.52 -15.63 -2.09
CA VAL A 56 4.10 -14.28 -2.19
C VAL A 56 5.23 -14.12 -1.17
N VAL A 57 4.97 -14.47 0.10
CA VAL A 57 5.97 -14.41 1.15
C VAL A 57 7.14 -15.33 0.82
N TYR A 58 6.88 -16.54 0.31
CA TYR A 58 7.93 -17.47 -0.12
C TYR A 58 8.85 -16.87 -1.19
N VAL A 59 8.27 -16.25 -2.23
CA VAL A 59 9.06 -15.57 -3.29
C VAL A 59 9.84 -14.39 -2.74
N VAL A 60 9.23 -13.57 -1.86
CA VAL A 60 9.92 -12.46 -1.19
C VAL A 60 11.09 -12.97 -0.36
N LEU A 61 10.89 -14.02 0.42
CA LEU A 61 11.95 -14.65 1.23
C LEU A 61 13.09 -15.17 0.35
N ILE A 62 12.80 -15.76 -0.81
CA ILE A 62 13.84 -16.15 -1.77
C ILE A 62 14.60 -14.93 -2.28
N LEU A 63 13.89 -13.90 -2.74
CA LEU A 63 14.48 -12.65 -3.27
C LEU A 63 15.43 -12.00 -2.26
N ILE A 64 15.02 -11.85 -1.01
CA ILE A 64 15.88 -11.30 0.04
C ILE A 64 17.04 -12.24 0.38
N SER A 65 16.84 -13.57 0.33
CA SER A 65 17.88 -14.55 0.69
C SER A 65 18.97 -14.65 -0.37
N VAL A 66 18.61 -14.49 -1.65
CA VAL A 66 19.60 -14.49 -2.75
C VAL A 66 20.32 -13.14 -2.89
N GLY A 67 19.95 -12.12 -2.10
CA GLY A 67 20.71 -10.88 -1.94
C GLY A 67 20.89 -10.06 -3.21
N LYS A 68 19.97 -10.19 -4.18
CA LYS A 68 20.03 -9.40 -5.42
C LYS A 68 19.25 -8.10 -5.30
#